data_AF-A0AAQ4CND5-F1
#
_entry.id   AF-A0AAQ4CND5-F1
#
_cell.length_a   1.000
_cell.length_b   1.000
_cell.length_c   1.000
_cell.angle_alpha   90.00
_cell.angle_beta   90.00
_cell.angle_gamma   90.00
#
_symmetry.space_group_name_H-M   'P 1'
#
loop_
_entity.id
_entity.type
_entity.pdbx_description
1 polymer ?
#
loop_
_entity_poly.entity_id
_entity_poly.type
_entity_poly.pdbx_seq_one_letter_code
_entity_poly.pdbx_strand_id
1 'polypeptide(L)' 'MKRICYYNYGNKKCVTICGSVICDENIVNKYIILCELCNSRDGKFCVEFYDQFNCNTIGSWWNIK' A
#
# COMPACT_ATOMS: atom_id res chain seq x y z
N MET A 1 -12.04 11.18 5.58
CA MET A 1 -11.31 11.47 4.33
C MET A 1 -10.95 10.14 3.68
N LYS A 2 -11.46 9.85 2.48
CA LYS A 2 -11.11 8.64 1.72
C LYS A 2 -9.69 8.81 1.16
N ARG A 3 -8.76 7.89 1.44
CA ARG A 3 -7.41 7.94 0.86
C ARG A 3 -7.42 7.37 -0.55
N ILE A 4 -6.66 7.99 -1.45
CA ILE A 4 -6.40 7.44 -2.79
C ILE A 4 -5.46 6.25 -2.61
N CYS A 5 -5.94 5.04 -2.92
CA CYS A 5 -5.20 3.80 -2.71
C CYS A 5 -4.27 3.43 -3.87
N TYR A 6 -4.45 4.04 -5.04
CA TYR A 6 -3.60 3.84 -6.22
C TYR A 6 -3.79 4.98 -7.21
N TYR A 7 -2.89 5.09 -8.17
CA TYR A 7 -3.02 5.94 -9.35
C TYR A 7 -2.70 5.13 -10.60
N ASN A 8 -3.18 5.62 -11.74
CA ASN A 8 -2.91 4.99 -13.02
C ASN A 8 -1.69 5.65 -13.66
N TYR A 9 -0.71 4.85 -14.06
CA TYR A 9 0.41 5.27 -14.88
C TYR A 9 0.36 4.51 -16.20
N GLY A 10 -0.17 5.16 -17.24
CA GLY A 10 -0.55 4.50 -18.50
C GLY A 10 -1.62 3.44 -18.27
N ASN A 11 -1.35 2.20 -18.68
CA ASN A 11 -2.26 1.06 -18.51
C ASN A 11 -2.03 0.27 -17.21
N LYS A 12 -1.19 0.76 -16.30
CA LYS A 12 -0.84 0.07 -15.05
C LYS A 12 -1.34 0.85 -13.83
N LYS A 13 -1.78 0.13 -12.81
CA LYS A 13 -2.02 0.69 -11.48
C LYS A 13 -0.71 0.70 -10.71
N CYS A 14 -0.45 1.81 -10.03
CA CYS A 14 0.72 2.00 -9.20
C CYS A 14 0.32 2.57 -7.84
N VAL A 15 1.14 2.30 -6.85
CA VAL A 15 0.96 2.76 -5.47
C VAL A 15 2.24 3.46 -5.00
N THR A 16 2.10 4.40 -4.07
CA THR A 16 3.25 5.01 -3.43
C THR A 16 3.41 4.39 -2.06
N ILE A 17 4.48 3.61 -1.89
CA ILE A 17 4.87 2.99 -0.63
C ILE A 17 6.17 3.65 -0.21
N CYS A 18 6.16 4.38 0.91
CA CYS A 18 7.34 4.99 1.49
C CYS A 18 8.14 5.90 0.57
N GLY A 19 7.43 6.72 -0.22
CA GLY A 19 8.04 7.63 -1.19
C GLY A 19 8.50 6.95 -2.48
N SER A 20 8.42 5.62 -2.57
CA SER A 20 8.73 4.86 -3.77
C SER A 20 7.46 4.53 -4.56
N VAL A 21 7.55 4.66 -5.88
CA VAL A 21 6.50 4.26 -6.81
C VAL A 21 6.64 2.77 -7.11
N ILE A 22 5.60 1.99 -6.80
CA ILE A 22 5.54 0.55 -7.05
C ILE A 22 4.39 0.26 -7.99
N CYS A 23 4.69 -0.37 -9.12
CA CYS A 23 3.73 -0.77 -10.16
C CYS A 23 3.68 -2.29 -10.37
N ASP A 24 4.26 -3.06 -9.45
CA ASP A 24 4.18 -4.53 -9.46
C ASP A 24 2.74 -4.95 -9.14
N GLU A 25 2.12 -5.72 -10.03
CA GLU A 25 0.70 -6.03 -9.95
C GLU A 25 0.32 -6.81 -8.68
N ASN A 26 1.20 -7.69 -8.19
CA ASN A 26 0.94 -8.47 -6.97
C ASN A 26 0.96 -7.57 -5.74
N ILE A 27 1.99 -6.72 -5.62
CA ILE A 27 2.11 -5.77 -4.51
C ILE A 27 0.99 -4.73 -4.56
N VAL A 28 0.71 -4.19 -5.75
CA VAL A 28 -0.33 -3.19 -5.99
C VAL A 28 -1.71 -3.73 -5.63
N ASN A 29 -2.08 -4.93 -6.08
CA ASN A 29 -3.38 -5.52 -5.76
C ASN A 29 -3.54 -5.73 -4.25
N LYS A 30 -2.51 -6.25 -3.58
CA LYS A 30 -2.53 -6.44 -2.12
C LYS A 30 -2.69 -5.11 -1.37
N TYR A 31 -1.94 -4.09 -1.78
CA TYR A 31 -2.02 -2.75 -1.21
C TYR A 31 -3.41 -2.13 -1.40
N ILE A 32 -3.97 -2.20 -2.61
CA ILE A 32 -5.29 -1.63 -2.93
C ILE A 32 -6.38 -2.28 -2.08
N ILE A 33 -6.39 -3.62 -1.97
CA ILE A 33 -7.40 -4.34 -1.18
C ILE A 33 -7.37 -3.89 0.27
N LEU A 34 -6.19 -3.91 0.90
CA LEU A 34 -6.05 -3.51 2.31
C LEU A 34 -6.33 -2.02 2.54
N CYS A 35 -5.96 -1.16 1.60
CA CYS A 35 -6.25 0.27 1.67
C CYS A 35 -7.76 0.57 1.55
N GLU A 36 -8.46 -0.07 0.61
CA GLU A 36 -9.92 0.09 0.46
C GLU A 36 -10.67 -0.47 1.67
N LEU A 37 -10.23 -1.62 2.23
CA LEU A 37 -10.77 -2.17 3.47
C LEU A 37 -10.52 -1.27 4.68
N CYS A 38 -9.35 -0.64 4.77
CA CYS A 38 -9.09 0.39 5.79
C CYS A 38 -10.00 1.62 5.60
N ASN A 39 -10.23 2.05 4.36
CA ASN A 39 -11.11 3.18 4.04
C ASN A 39 -12.60 2.90 4.36
N SER A 40 -13.03 1.64 4.39
CA SER A 40 -14.44 1.25 4.61
C SER A 40 -14.91 1.27 6.07
N ARG A 41 -14.07 1.75 7.01
CA ARG A 41 -14.29 1.91 8.47
C ARG A 41 -14.01 0.70 9.35
N ASP A 42 -13.43 -0.36 8.80
CA ASP A 42 -13.04 -1.52 9.61
C ASP A 42 -11.57 -1.38 10.06
N GLY A 43 -11.40 -0.81 11.26
CA GLY A 43 -10.12 -0.38 11.81
C GLY A 43 -9.06 -1.49 11.91
N LYS A 44 -9.47 -2.76 11.93
CA LYS A 44 -8.57 -3.92 11.91
C LYS A 44 -7.74 -3.96 10.62
N PHE A 45 -8.34 -3.67 9.47
CA PHE A 45 -7.62 -3.67 8.20
C PHE A 45 -6.66 -2.48 8.09
N CYS A 46 -6.93 -1.37 8.78
CA CYS A 46 -5.96 -0.30 8.88
C CYS A 46 -4.71 -0.76 9.63
N VAL A 47 -4.85 -1.49 10.74
CA VAL A 47 -3.70 -2.05 11.48
C VAL A 47 -2.90 -2.99 10.58
N GLU A 48 -3.56 -3.92 9.90
CA GLU A 48 -2.90 -4.85 8.97
C GLU A 48 -2.22 -4.12 7.79
N PHE A 49 -2.89 -3.11 7.23
CA PHE A 49 -2.33 -2.28 6.18
C PHE A 49 -1.06 -1.56 6.62
N TYR A 50 -1.06 -0.95 7.80
CA TYR A 50 0.15 -0.31 8.33
C TYR A 50 1.22 -1.32 8.72
N ASP A 51 0.87 -2.47 9.29
CA ASP A 51 1.87 -3.49 9.61
C ASP A 51 2.69 -3.89 8.37
N GLN A 52 2.00 -4.12 7.26
CA GLN A 52 2.61 -4.56 6.00
C GLN A 52 3.27 -3.43 5.19
N PHE A 53 2.72 -2.22 5.24
CA PHE A 53 3.10 -1.12 4.33
C PHE A 53 3.59 0.17 5.01
N ASN A 54 3.70 0.19 6.34
CA ASN A 54 4.27 1.32 7.05
C ASN A 54 5.78 1.40 6.84
N CYS A 55 6.30 2.62 6.71
CA CYS A 55 7.71 2.84 6.40
C CYS A 55 8.63 2.50 7.55
N ASN A 56 8.11 2.54 8.78
CA ASN A 56 8.85 2.13 9.97
C ASN A 56 8.98 0.60 10.08
N THR A 57 8.10 -0.19 9.43
CA THR A 57 8.21 -1.67 9.36
C THR A 57 8.91 -2.14 8.08
N ILE A 58 8.68 -1.45 6.95
CA ILE A 58 9.32 -1.70 5.64
C ILE A 58 10.83 -1.42 5.65
N GLY A 59 11.29 -0.51 6.52
CA GLY A 59 12.72 -0.21 6.70
C GLY A 59 13.59 -1.45 6.98
N SER A 60 13.00 -2.54 7.47
CA SER A 60 13.69 -3.82 7.68
C SER A 60 13.59 -4.80 6.50
N TRP A 61 12.60 -4.67 5.61
CA TRP A 61 12.37 -5.64 4.52
C TRP A 61 13.05 -5.26 3.20
N TRP A 62 13.23 -3.96 2.94
CA TRP A 62 13.84 -3.46 1.69
C TRP A 62 15.29 -2.98 1.84
N ASN A 63 15.82 -2.87 3.07
CA ASN A 63 17.24 -2.54 3.33
C ASN A 63 18.15 -3.76 3.50
N ILE A 64 17.67 -4.98 3.19
CA ILE A 64 18.57 -6.12 3.03
C ILE A 64 19.12 -6.06 1.60
N LYS A 65 20.15 -5.23 1.43
CA LYS A 65 21.17 -5.37 0.39
C LYS A 65 22.43 -5.91 1.02
#